data_AF-A0A3M9YV44-F1
#
_entry.id   AF-A0A3M9YV44-F1
#
_cell.length_a   1.000
_cell.length_b   1.000
_cell.length_c   1.000
_cell.angle_alpha   90.00
_cell.angle_beta   90.00
_cell.angle_gamma   90.00
#
_symmetry.space_group_name_H-M   'P 1'
#
loop_
_entity.id
_entity.type
_entity.pdbx_description
1 polymer ?
#
loop_
_entity_poly.entity_id
_entity_poly.type
_entity_poly.pdbx_seq_one_letter_code
_entity_poly.pdbx_strand_id
1 'polypeptide(L)' 'MYICICNAIRETDLRKAALSCEGDAEATYACLGKRPNCGQCLEEAQEIIDAERAAASCNVFAVEAA' A
#
# COMPACT_ATOMS: atom_id res chain seq x y z
N MET A 1 -8.02 8.88 0.20
CA MET A 1 -8.90 8.94 -1.00
C MET A 1 -9.31 7.52 -1.44
N TYR A 2 -10.12 7.29 -2.48
CA TYR A 2 -10.17 5.98 -3.16
C TYR A 2 -9.03 5.91 -4.16
N ILE A 3 -8.20 4.87 -4.09
CA ILE A 3 -7.12 4.61 -5.06
C ILE A 3 -7.61 3.67 -6.16
N CYS A 4 -8.39 2.65 -5.81
CA CYS A 4 -9.02 1.78 -6.80
C CYS A 4 -10.54 1.92 -6.75
N ILE A 5 -11.13 2.55 -7.77
CA ILE A 5 -12.58 2.64 -7.88
C ILE A 5 -13.23 1.28 -8.19
N CYS A 6 -12.59 0.44 -9.02
CA CYS A 6 -13.13 -0.88 -9.39
C CYS A 6 -13.28 -1.81 -8.19
N ASN A 7 -12.34 -1.76 -7.25
CA ASN A 7 -12.31 -2.63 -6.08
C ASN A 7 -12.75 -1.94 -4.78
N ALA A 8 -13.12 -0.66 -4.85
CA ALA A 8 -13.41 0.19 -3.71
C ALA A 8 -12.29 0.15 -2.63
N ILE A 9 -11.03 0.27 -3.07
CA ILE A 9 -9.88 0.31 -2.16
C ILE A 9 -9.58 1.76 -1.80
N ARG A 10 -9.70 2.08 -0.51
CA ARG A 10 -9.29 3.39 0.01
C ARG A 10 -7.78 3.39 0.23
N GLU A 11 -7.18 4.55 0.05
CA GLU A 11 -5.77 4.80 0.35
C GLU A 11 -5.40 4.38 1.77
N THR A 12 -6.27 4.64 2.75
CA THR A 12 -6.05 4.23 4.14
C THR A 12 -5.98 2.72 4.30
N ASP A 13 -6.75 1.97 3.51
CA ASP A 13 -6.75 0.50 3.56
C ASP A 13 -5.53 -0.05 2.82
N LEU A 14 -5.15 0.60 1.70
CA LEU A 14 -3.95 0.29 0.94
C LEU A 14 -2.68 0.50 1.79
N ARG A 15 -2.56 1.64 2.48
CA ARG A 15 -1.44 1.94 3.38
C ARG A 15 -1.34 0.92 4.52
N LYS A 16 -2.46 0.51 5.13
CA LYS A 16 -2.46 -0.56 6.14
C LYS A 16 -1.98 -1.90 5.58
N ALA A 17 -2.44 -2.26 4.37
CA ALA A 17 -2.02 -3.49 3.71
C ALA A 17 -0.53 -3.46 3.33
N ALA A 18 -0.01 -2.30 2.92
CA ALA A 18 1.40 -2.11 2.57
C ALA A 18 2.37 -2.47 3.70
N LEU A 19 1.95 -2.30 4.96
CA LEU A 19 2.74 -2.63 6.15
C LEU A 19 2.60 -4.09 6.60
N SER A 20 1.56 -4.79 6.14
CA SER A 20 1.24 -6.16 6.57
C SER A 20 1.61 -7.20 5.52
N CYS A 21 1.88 -6.76 4.30
CA CYS A 21 2.16 -7.60 3.14
C CYS A 21 3.37 -7.10 2.37
N GLU A 22 4.18 -8.04 1.91
CA GLU A 22 5.31 -7.77 1.03
C GLU A 22 4.90 -7.89 -0.46
N GLY A 23 5.80 -7.48 -1.35
CA GLY A 23 5.57 -7.50 -2.79
C GLY A 23 4.98 -6.21 -3.34
N ASP A 24 4.51 -6.28 -4.58
CA ASP A 24 4.03 -5.14 -5.36
C ASP A 24 2.54 -4.80 -5.08
N ALA A 25 1.99 -3.86 -5.85
CA ALA A 25 0.61 -3.46 -5.77
C ALA A 25 -0.37 -4.64 -6.00
N GLU A 26 -0.06 -5.58 -6.89
CA GLU A 26 -0.95 -6.73 -7.12
C GLU A 26 -0.95 -7.68 -5.93
N ALA A 27 0.22 -7.96 -5.36
CA ALA A 27 0.34 -8.76 -4.13
C ALA A 27 -0.38 -8.08 -2.96
N THR A 28 -0.26 -6.76 -2.84
CA THR A 28 -0.97 -5.98 -1.81
C THR A 28 -2.48 -6.02 -2.01
N TYR A 29 -2.97 -6.01 -3.25
CA TYR A 29 -4.40 -6.19 -3.55
C TYR A 29 -4.86 -7.60 -3.20
N ALA A 30 -4.04 -8.62 -3.48
CA ALA A 30 -4.33 -10.00 -3.13
C ALA A 30 -4.48 -10.18 -1.62
N CYS A 31 -3.66 -9.48 -0.81
CA CYS A 31 -3.82 -9.43 0.65
C CYS A 31 -5.14 -8.84 1.12
N LEU A 32 -5.71 -7.90 0.36
CA LEU A 32 -7.04 -7.34 0.60
C LEU A 32 -8.17 -8.25 0.05
N GLY A 33 -7.84 -9.45 -0.44
CA GLY A 33 -8.78 -10.37 -1.07
C GLY A 33 -9.31 -9.87 -2.42
N LYS A 34 -8.53 -9.03 -3.11
CA LYS A 34 -8.90 -8.41 -4.40
C LYS A 34 -7.92 -8.81 -5.50
N ARG A 35 -8.38 -8.68 -6.75
CA ARG A 35 -7.51 -8.70 -7.94
C ARG A 35 -7.71 -7.41 -8.71
N PRO A 36 -6.67 -6.84 -9.34
CA PRO A 36 -6.83 -5.68 -10.21
C PRO A 36 -7.84 -5.97 -11.33
N ASN A 37 -8.71 -5.01 -11.66
CA ASN A 37 -9.69 -5.15 -12.74
C ASN A 37 -9.23 -4.39 -14.00
N CYS A 38 -9.19 -3.05 -13.95
CA CYS A 38 -8.70 -2.24 -15.07
C CYS A 38 -7.18 -1.96 -15.02
N GLY A 39 -6.53 -2.19 -13.87
CA GLY A 39 -5.09 -1.95 -13.68
C GLY A 39 -4.64 -0.48 -13.64
N GLN A 40 -5.52 0.48 -13.95
CA GLN A 40 -5.14 1.89 -14.12
C GLN A 40 -4.57 2.55 -12.84
N CYS A 41 -4.93 2.04 -11.67
CA CYS A 41 -4.47 2.55 -10.39
C CYS A 41 -3.18 1.88 -9.88
N LEU A 42 -2.60 0.91 -10.59
CA LEU A 42 -1.51 0.10 -10.05
C LEU A 42 -0.21 0.87 -9.85
N GLU A 43 0.13 1.78 -10.77
CA GLU A 43 1.32 2.62 -10.67
C GLU A 43 1.22 3.56 -9.45
N GLU A 44 0.14 4.33 -9.34
CA GLU A 44 -0.11 5.21 -8.19
C GLU A 44 -0.22 4.41 -6.87
N ALA A 45 -0.86 3.24 -6.91
CA ALA A 45 -0.94 2.36 -5.74
C ALA A 45 0.46 1.91 -5.29
N GLN A 46 1.35 1.58 -6.23
CA GLN A 46 2.72 1.19 -5.94
C GLN A 46 3.51 2.34 -5.29
N GLU A 47 3.39 3.56 -5.81
CA GLU A 47 4.02 4.76 -5.21
C GLU A 47 3.57 4.98 -3.76
N ILE A 48 2.26 4.81 -3.48
CA ILE A 48 1.71 4.94 -2.13
C ILE A 48 2.23 3.84 -1.20
N ILE A 49 2.30 2.59 -1.69
CA ILE A 49 2.83 1.45 -0.94
C ILE A 49 4.29 1.70 -0.56
N ASP A 50 5.11 2.12 -1.52
CA ASP A 50 6.54 2.36 -1.30
C ASP A 50 6.77 3.54 -0.36
N ALA A 51 6.01 4.62 -0.51
CA ALA A 51 6.05 5.77 0.40
C ALA A 51 5.67 5.38 1.84
N GLU A 52 4.64 4.57 2.02
CA GLU A 52 4.20 4.11 3.34
C GLU A 52 5.26 3.21 4.00
N ARG A 53 5.81 2.26 3.25
CA ARG A 53 6.89 1.38 3.74
C ARG A 53 8.13 2.18 4.11
N ALA A 54 8.55 3.14 3.27
CA ALA A 54 9.69 3.99 3.56
C ALA A 54 9.48 4.84 4.84
N ALA A 55 8.27 5.39 5.02
CA ALA A 55 7.91 6.16 6.21
C ALA A 55 7.94 5.30 7.47
N ALA A 56 7.42 4.06 7.42
CA ALA A 56 7.48 3.13 8.53
C ALA A 56 8.92 2.72 8.89
N SER A 57 9.77 2.47 7.89
CA SER A 57 11.19 2.18 8.06
C SER A 57 11.94 3.34 8.72
N CYS A 58 11.65 4.57 8.32
CA CYS A 58 12.28 5.78 8.87
C CYS A 58 11.92 5.98 10.36
N ASN A 59 10.71 5.57 10.75
CA ASN A 59 10.26 5.67 12.13
C ASN A 59 11.01 4.71 13.07
N VAL A 60 11.60 3.62 12.56
CA VAL A 60 12.45 2.71 13.37
C VAL A 60 13.74 3.40 13.80
N PHE A 61 14.37 4.18 12.92
CA PHE A 61 15.60 4.91 13.23
C PHE A 61 15.39 6.07 14.23
N ALA A 62 14.18 6.62 14.33
CA ALA A 62 13.87 7.69 15.26
C ALA A 62 13.61 7.20 16.70
N VAL A 63 13.15 5.96 16.88
CA VAL A 63 12.81 5.39 18.20
C VAL A 63 14.03 4.76 18.89
N GLU A 64 15.04 4.30 18.16
CA GLU A 64 16.28 3.74 18.74
C GLU A 64 17.30 4.80 19.21
N ALA A 65 17.01 6.09 19.02
CA ALA A 65 17.88 7.21 19.38
C ALA A 65 17.49 7.95 20.67
N ALA A 66 16.54 7.42 21.46
CA ALA A 66 16.02 8.04 22.69
C ALA A 66 16.39 7.26 23.96
#